data_AF-A0A1I0NRP8-F1
#
_entry.id   AF-A0A1I0NRP8-F1
#
_cell.length_a   1.000
_cell.length_b   1.000
_cell.length_c   1.000
_cell.angle_alpha   90.00
_cell.angle_beta   90.00
_cell.angle_gamma   90.00
#
_symmetry.space_group_name_H-M   'P 1'
#
loop_
_entity.id
_entity.type
_entity.pdbx_description
1 polymer ?
#
loop_
_entity_poly.entity_id
_entity_poly.type
_entity_poly.pdbx_seq_one_letter_code
_entity_poly.pdbx_strand_id
1 'polypeptide(L)'
;MLAFMMMLVSPSCVKDTKLGCKDTLALNYDEAADDKCVGCCKYPPKGTVLFFTKDASMINYCGVITITLSNGMVSNITNSYSSIPTNCDNAYGGTFSLDKGNYTYTVAFSNGSCIGKGGSITVGENSCNMIMIQ
;
A
#
# COMPACT_ATOMS: atom_id res chain seq x y z
N MET A 1 67.01 17.05 -31.27
CA MET A 1 65.62 16.77 -31.71
C MET A 1 64.85 16.23 -30.52
N LEU A 2 64.10 17.10 -29.83
CA LEU A 2 63.23 16.71 -28.72
C LEU A 2 61.92 16.22 -29.33
N ALA A 3 61.60 14.93 -29.16
CA ALA A 3 60.32 14.38 -29.57
C ALA A 3 59.26 14.73 -28.51
N PHE A 4 58.38 15.67 -28.85
CA PHE A 4 57.21 16.02 -28.04
C PHE A 4 56.14 14.95 -28.29
N MET A 5 56.01 14.02 -27.35
CA MET A 5 55.01 12.95 -27.41
C MET A 5 53.66 13.53 -27.02
N MET A 6 52.89 13.91 -28.04
CA MET A 6 51.53 14.47 -27.91
C MET A 6 50.58 13.33 -27.54
N MET A 7 50.18 13.27 -26.26
CA MET A 7 49.17 12.33 -25.79
C MET A 7 47.81 12.70 -26.38
N LEU A 8 47.31 11.86 -27.28
CA LEU A 8 45.93 11.89 -27.75
C LEU A 8 45.01 11.49 -26.59
N VAL A 9 44.34 12.46 -25.97
CA VAL A 9 43.22 12.20 -25.06
C VAL A 9 42.03 11.81 -25.91
N SER A 10 41.71 10.52 -25.97
CA SER A 10 40.47 10.02 -26.57
C SER A 10 39.29 10.64 -25.83
N PRO A 11 38.33 11.32 -26.49
CA PRO A 11 37.06 11.62 -25.86
C PRO A 11 36.36 10.27 -25.64
N SER A 12 36.43 9.77 -24.41
CA SER A 12 35.61 8.65 -24.00
C SER A 12 34.15 9.03 -24.24
N CYS A 13 33.44 8.30 -25.11
CA CYS A 13 31.99 8.39 -25.26
C CYS A 13 31.33 7.88 -23.97
N VAL A 14 31.44 8.65 -22.88
CA VAL A 14 30.68 8.38 -21.66
C VAL A 14 29.28 8.86 -21.97
N LYS A 15 28.38 7.90 -22.23
CA LYS A 15 26.96 8.20 -22.26
C LYS A 15 26.57 8.59 -20.82
N ASP A 16 26.25 9.86 -20.61
CA ASP A 16 25.65 10.30 -19.34
C ASP A 16 24.37 9.49 -19.14
N THR A 17 24.40 8.60 -18.16
CA THR A 17 23.25 7.73 -17.86
C THR A 17 22.17 8.60 -17.24
N LYS A 18 21.07 8.81 -17.97
CA LYS A 18 19.93 9.54 -17.42
C LYS A 18 19.23 8.65 -16.40
N LEU A 19 19.39 8.93 -15.12
CA LEU A 19 18.65 8.25 -14.05
C LEU A 19 17.25 8.85 -13.90
N GLY A 20 16.25 8.00 -13.78
CA GLY A 20 14.86 8.43 -13.56
C GLY A 20 13.99 7.31 -12.98
N CYS A 21 12.76 7.65 -12.59
CA CYS A 21 11.84 6.65 -12.09
C CYS A 21 11.24 5.88 -13.27
N LYS A 22 11.53 4.58 -13.38
CA LYS A 22 10.91 3.71 -14.41
C LYS A 22 9.65 2.98 -13.94
N ASP A 23 9.11 3.34 -12.79
CA ASP A 23 7.87 2.76 -12.28
C ASP A 23 6.66 3.52 -12.85
N THR A 24 5.83 2.83 -13.62
CA THR A 24 4.66 3.41 -14.29
C THR A 24 3.56 3.86 -13.32
N LEU A 25 3.65 3.45 -12.04
CA LEU A 25 2.74 3.89 -10.97
C LEU A 25 3.24 5.16 -10.25
N ALA A 26 4.46 5.61 -10.53
CA ALA A 26 5.00 6.83 -9.93
C ALA A 26 4.51 8.10 -10.64
N LEU A 27 4.26 9.15 -9.87
CA LEU A 27 3.93 10.50 -10.33
C LEU A 27 5.03 11.14 -11.18
N ASN A 28 6.27 10.65 -11.06
CA ASN A 28 7.44 11.13 -11.81
C ASN A 28 8.06 10.04 -12.67
N TYR A 29 7.22 9.15 -13.23
CA TYR A 29 7.64 8.20 -14.25
C TYR A 29 8.36 8.90 -15.42
N ASP A 30 9.52 8.38 -15.82
CA ASP A 30 10.36 8.88 -16.89
C ASP A 30 10.76 7.72 -17.82
N GLU A 31 10.01 7.55 -18.90
CA GLU A 31 10.29 6.54 -19.93
C GLU A 31 11.65 6.74 -20.60
N ALA A 32 12.09 8.00 -20.72
CA ALA A 32 13.33 8.38 -21.38
C ALA A 32 14.57 8.22 -20.48
N ALA A 33 14.40 7.80 -19.22
CA ALA A 33 15.52 7.42 -18.38
C ALA A 33 16.29 6.24 -19.02
N ASP A 34 17.60 6.22 -18.91
CA ASP A 34 18.42 5.08 -19.32
C ASP A 34 18.35 3.97 -18.27
N ASP A 35 18.33 4.35 -16.97
CA ASP A 35 18.34 3.42 -15.85
C ASP A 35 17.47 3.91 -14.67
N LYS A 36 17.09 2.98 -13.80
CA LYS A 36 16.23 3.23 -12.64
C LYS A 36 17.03 3.93 -11.54
N CYS A 37 16.51 5.07 -11.09
CA CYS A 37 16.99 5.72 -9.88
C CYS A 37 16.60 4.93 -8.61
N VAL A 38 17.45 4.93 -7.58
CA VAL A 38 17.11 4.39 -6.26
C VAL A 38 16.39 5.48 -5.45
N GLY A 39 15.16 5.20 -5.01
CA GLY A 39 14.41 6.07 -4.10
C GLY A 39 13.90 7.39 -4.67
N CYS A 40 14.04 7.66 -5.97
CA CYS A 40 13.55 8.91 -6.56
C CYS A 40 12.08 8.86 -7.02
N CYS A 41 11.47 7.68 -7.07
CA CYS A 41 10.07 7.52 -7.43
C CYS A 41 9.16 8.16 -6.36
N LYS A 42 8.31 9.09 -6.80
CA LYS A 42 7.28 9.74 -5.99
C LYS A 42 5.95 9.07 -6.31
N TYR A 43 5.29 8.50 -5.31
CA TYR A 43 3.99 7.84 -5.51
C TYR A 43 2.85 8.73 -5.03
N PRO A 44 1.62 8.55 -5.57
CA PRO A 44 0.44 9.19 -5.00
C PRO A 44 0.29 8.84 -3.51
N PRO A 45 -0.14 9.79 -2.67
CA PRO A 45 -0.46 9.51 -1.28
C PRO A 45 -1.58 8.47 -1.19
N LYS A 46 -1.40 7.47 -0.33
CA LYS A 46 -2.38 6.41 -0.07
C LYS A 46 -3.29 6.79 1.09
N GLY A 47 -4.52 6.31 1.07
CA GLY A 47 -5.38 6.28 2.24
C GLY A 47 -5.15 5.01 3.06
N THR A 48 -5.54 5.04 4.32
CA THR A 48 -5.55 3.89 5.22
C THR A 48 -6.99 3.51 5.54
N VAL A 49 -7.26 2.21 5.52
CA VAL A 49 -8.54 1.65 5.97
C VAL A 49 -8.27 0.69 7.11
N LEU A 50 -8.92 0.93 8.24
CA LEU A 50 -8.89 0.06 9.41
C LEU A 50 -10.27 -0.58 9.59
N PHE A 51 -10.33 -1.90 9.44
CA PHE A 51 -11.47 -2.70 9.86
C PHE A 51 -11.24 -3.16 11.30
N PHE A 52 -12.22 -2.94 12.17
CA PHE A 52 -12.11 -3.28 13.59
C PHE A 52 -13.44 -3.82 14.13
N THR A 53 -13.39 -4.53 15.24
CA THR A 53 -14.58 -4.85 16.04
C THR A 53 -14.34 -4.45 17.49
N LYS A 54 -15.41 -4.09 18.19
CA LYS A 54 -15.40 -3.91 19.66
C LYS A 54 -15.94 -5.12 20.41
N ASP A 55 -16.52 -6.05 19.68
CA ASP A 55 -17.19 -7.18 20.27
C ASP A 55 -16.22 -8.37 20.35
N ALA A 56 -15.63 -8.55 21.54
CA ALA A 56 -14.76 -9.68 21.83
C ALA A 56 -15.48 -11.03 21.61
N SER A 57 -16.80 -11.06 21.76
CA SER A 57 -17.59 -12.26 21.52
C SER A 57 -17.55 -12.69 20.06
N MET A 58 -17.48 -11.74 19.11
CA MET A 58 -17.30 -12.08 17.69
C MET A 58 -16.01 -12.87 17.49
N ILE A 59 -14.90 -12.42 18.07
CA ILE A 59 -13.62 -13.14 17.95
C ILE A 59 -13.68 -14.50 18.65
N ASN A 60 -14.24 -14.55 19.86
CA ASN A 60 -14.27 -15.78 20.66
C ASN A 60 -15.20 -16.85 20.09
N TYR A 61 -16.35 -16.47 19.51
CA TYR A 61 -17.35 -17.39 18.99
C TYR A 61 -17.24 -17.60 17.47
N CYS A 62 -16.97 -16.54 16.71
CA CYS A 62 -16.85 -16.59 15.25
C CYS A 62 -15.43 -16.90 14.76
N GLY A 63 -14.44 -16.71 15.63
CA GLY A 63 -13.03 -16.86 15.30
C GLY A 63 -12.49 -15.64 14.56
N VAL A 64 -11.44 -15.87 13.77
CA VAL A 64 -10.76 -14.82 13.01
C VAL A 64 -11.73 -14.25 11.96
N ILE A 65 -11.78 -12.92 11.87
CA ILE A 65 -12.55 -12.20 10.86
C ILE A 65 -11.61 -11.89 9.70
N THR A 66 -11.91 -12.42 8.52
CA THR A 66 -11.16 -12.14 7.29
C THR A 66 -11.91 -11.13 6.44
N ILE A 67 -11.22 -10.05 6.09
CA ILE A 67 -11.70 -9.00 5.20
C ILE A 67 -11.01 -9.19 3.85
N THR A 68 -11.81 -9.29 2.79
CA THR A 68 -11.30 -9.36 1.42
C THR A 68 -11.80 -8.17 0.63
N LEU A 69 -10.89 -7.41 0.02
CA LEU A 69 -11.21 -6.27 -0.83
C LEU A 69 -11.41 -6.69 -2.29
N SER A 70 -12.13 -5.88 -3.05
CA SER A 70 -12.37 -6.07 -4.49
C SER A 70 -11.12 -6.13 -5.36
N ASN A 71 -10.00 -5.58 -4.88
CA ASN A 71 -8.70 -5.67 -5.54
C ASN A 71 -7.89 -6.92 -5.14
N GLY A 72 -8.52 -7.87 -4.43
CA GLY A 72 -7.92 -9.15 -4.04
C GLY A 72 -7.09 -9.11 -2.75
N MET A 73 -6.91 -7.94 -2.12
CA MET A 73 -6.17 -7.87 -0.86
C MET A 73 -6.98 -8.45 0.29
N VAL A 74 -6.27 -9.07 1.24
CA VAL A 74 -6.86 -9.74 2.39
C VAL A 74 -6.19 -9.26 3.68
N SER A 75 -6.98 -9.07 4.72
CA SER A 75 -6.49 -8.75 6.06
C SER A 75 -7.36 -9.42 7.12
N ASN A 76 -6.80 -9.72 8.28
CA ASN A 76 -7.48 -10.43 9.36
C ASN A 76 -7.62 -9.55 10.60
N ILE A 77 -8.76 -9.67 11.28
CA ILE A 77 -8.99 -9.15 12.63
C ILE A 77 -8.93 -10.34 13.58
N THR A 78 -7.96 -10.32 14.48
CA THR A 78 -7.70 -11.42 15.42
C THR A 78 -8.06 -11.08 16.86
N ASN A 79 -8.38 -9.82 17.15
CA ASN A 79 -8.79 -9.37 18.47
C ASN A 79 -9.74 -8.16 18.37
N SER A 80 -10.40 -7.82 19.47
CA SER A 80 -11.32 -6.69 19.57
C SER A 80 -10.67 -5.49 20.25
N TYR A 81 -11.13 -4.29 19.92
CA TYR A 81 -10.78 -3.07 20.65
C TYR A 81 -11.76 -2.84 21.81
N SER A 82 -11.25 -2.37 22.95
CA SER A 82 -12.08 -1.95 24.09
C SER A 82 -12.85 -0.65 23.84
N SER A 83 -12.37 0.18 22.91
CA SER A 83 -12.98 1.44 22.49
C SER A 83 -12.84 1.64 20.99
N ILE A 84 -13.56 2.61 20.43
CA ILE A 84 -13.36 2.98 19.01
C ILE A 84 -11.92 3.52 18.87
N PRO A 85 -11.11 3.05 17.91
CA PRO A 85 -9.79 3.61 17.63
C PRO A 85 -9.89 5.11 17.29
N THR A 86 -8.90 5.89 17.68
CA THR A 86 -8.84 7.34 17.36
C THR A 86 -8.17 7.62 16.03
N ASN A 87 -7.47 6.64 15.47
CA ASN A 87 -6.76 6.71 14.22
C ASN A 87 -6.73 5.31 13.56
N CYS A 88 -6.09 5.21 12.39
CA CYS A 88 -5.94 3.96 11.66
C CYS A 88 -4.72 3.14 12.09
N ASP A 89 -4.19 3.38 13.30
CA ASP A 89 -3.07 2.59 13.80
C ASP A 89 -3.56 1.20 14.23
N ASN A 90 -2.87 0.20 13.70
CA ASN A 90 -3.31 -1.17 13.88
C ASN A 90 -2.71 -1.80 15.15
N ALA A 91 -3.54 -1.95 16.19
CA ALA A 91 -3.23 -2.82 17.31
C ALA A 91 -3.83 -4.23 17.12
N TYR A 92 -5.07 -4.31 16.61
CA TYR A 92 -5.87 -5.54 16.63
C TYR A 92 -6.74 -5.75 15.37
N GLY A 93 -6.81 -4.76 14.49
CA GLY A 93 -7.68 -4.74 13.31
C GLY A 93 -7.04 -5.23 12.03
N GLY A 94 -7.83 -5.23 10.96
CA GLY A 94 -7.40 -5.49 9.60
C GLY A 94 -7.12 -4.18 8.88
N THR A 95 -5.87 -3.90 8.55
CA THR A 95 -5.47 -2.62 7.94
C THR A 95 -5.03 -2.77 6.49
N PHE A 96 -5.41 -1.81 5.66
CA PHE A 96 -5.03 -1.70 4.27
C PHE A 96 -4.49 -0.31 3.95
N SER A 97 -3.41 -0.25 3.15
CA SER A 97 -2.94 0.98 2.52
C SER A 97 -3.37 0.98 1.06
N LEU A 98 -4.29 1.87 0.70
CA LEU A 98 -5.03 1.86 -0.55
C LEU A 98 -4.76 3.12 -1.34
N ASP A 99 -4.65 2.97 -2.66
CA ASP A 99 -4.72 4.12 -3.55
C ASP A 99 -6.12 4.74 -3.46
N LYS A 100 -6.27 6.00 -3.87
CA LYS A 100 -7.60 6.63 -3.87
C LYS A 100 -8.55 5.89 -4.81
N GLY A 101 -9.79 5.69 -4.37
CA GLY A 101 -10.77 4.98 -5.19
C GLY A 101 -11.90 4.39 -4.38
N ASN A 102 -12.77 3.66 -5.09
CA ASN A 102 -13.89 2.93 -4.50
C ASN A 102 -13.56 1.45 -4.45
N TYR A 103 -13.73 0.86 -3.27
CA TYR A 103 -13.51 -0.56 -3.03
C TYR A 103 -14.79 -1.18 -2.47
N THR A 104 -15.03 -2.44 -2.80
CA THR A 104 -15.98 -3.25 -2.03
C THR A 104 -15.20 -4.23 -1.15
N TYR A 105 -15.83 -4.66 -0.07
CA TYR A 105 -15.24 -5.63 0.84
C TYR A 105 -16.25 -6.71 1.20
N THR A 106 -15.76 -7.93 1.39
CA THR A 106 -16.50 -9.04 1.99
C THR A 106 -15.90 -9.38 3.35
N VAL A 107 -16.72 -10.00 4.20
CA VAL A 107 -16.35 -10.38 5.56
C VAL A 107 -16.64 -11.87 5.70
N ALA A 108 -15.64 -12.63 6.10
CA ALA A 108 -15.77 -14.05 6.40
C ALA A 108 -15.27 -14.34 7.82
N PHE A 109 -15.82 -15.36 8.45
CA PHE A 109 -15.42 -15.81 9.78
C PHE A 109 -14.84 -17.21 9.69
N SER A 110 -13.76 -17.47 10.42
CA SER A 110 -13.07 -18.77 10.35
C SER A 110 -13.93 -19.95 10.79
N ASN A 111 -14.96 -19.74 11.62
CA ASN A 111 -15.89 -20.80 12.03
C ASN A 111 -16.96 -21.14 10.97
N GLY A 112 -17.06 -20.36 9.88
CA GLY A 112 -18.04 -20.54 8.80
C GLY A 112 -19.52 -20.38 9.20
N SER A 113 -19.84 -20.15 10.48
CA SER A 113 -21.21 -20.12 11.02
C SER A 113 -21.72 -18.70 11.23
N CYS A 114 -20.83 -17.73 11.44
CA CYS A 114 -21.20 -16.33 11.52
C CYS A 114 -21.31 -15.71 10.12
N ILE A 115 -22.32 -14.85 9.93
CA ILE A 115 -22.58 -14.21 8.64
C ILE A 115 -21.95 -12.82 8.66
N GLY A 116 -20.94 -12.60 7.82
CA GLY A 116 -20.29 -11.30 7.67
C GLY A 116 -21.01 -10.41 6.68
N LYS A 117 -21.30 -9.16 7.08
CA LYS A 117 -21.87 -8.17 6.17
C LYS A 117 -20.75 -7.41 5.44
N GLY A 118 -20.65 -7.64 4.13
CA GLY A 118 -19.80 -6.84 3.25
C GLY A 118 -20.34 -5.42 3.01
N GLY A 119 -19.56 -4.61 2.31
CA GLY A 119 -19.94 -3.22 2.01
C GLY A 119 -19.05 -2.57 0.97
N SER A 120 -19.15 -1.25 0.88
CA SER A 120 -18.29 -0.41 0.03
C SER A 120 -17.62 0.67 0.85
N ILE A 121 -16.46 1.13 0.37
CA ILE A 121 -15.69 2.21 0.95
C ILE A 121 -15.09 3.08 -0.15
N THR A 122 -15.14 4.40 0.04
CA THR A 122 -14.43 5.37 -0.78
C THR A 122 -13.20 5.83 -0.02
N VAL A 123 -12.02 5.62 -0.59
CA VAL A 123 -10.73 5.99 -0.01
C VAL A 123 -10.23 7.28 -0.68
N GLY A 124 -9.95 8.29 0.14
CA GLY A 124 -9.28 9.52 -0.28
C GLY A 124 -7.76 9.48 -0.05
N GLU A 125 -7.05 10.43 -0.65
CA GLU A 125 -5.62 10.65 -0.41
C GLU A 125 -5.37 11.01 1.06
N ASN A 126 -4.38 10.37 1.70
CA ASN A 126 -4.06 10.55 3.12
C ASN A 126 -5.26 10.38 4.08
N SER A 127 -6.34 9.75 3.63
CA SER A 127 -7.54 9.54 4.46
C SER A 127 -7.32 8.41 5.45
N CYS A 128 -7.98 8.48 6.60
CA CYS A 128 -8.13 7.36 7.53
C CYS A 128 -9.62 7.00 7.61
N ASN A 129 -9.96 5.81 7.12
CA ASN A 129 -11.33 5.31 7.14
C ASN A 129 -11.41 4.15 8.13
N MET A 130 -12.27 4.26 9.14
CA MET A 130 -12.46 3.22 10.14
C MET A 130 -13.83 2.57 9.93
N ILE A 131 -13.84 1.26 9.73
CA ILE A 131 -15.05 0.47 9.52
C ILE A 131 -15.19 -0.50 10.68
N MET A 132 -16.28 -0.34 11.43
CA MET A 132 -16.64 -1.29 12.48
C MET A 132 -17.37 -2.48 11.87
N ILE A 133 -16.87 -3.68 12.14
CA ILE A 133 -17.53 -4.96 11.85
C ILE A 133 -18.36 -5.35 13.08
N GLN A 134 -19.62 -5.66 12.85
CA GLN A 134 -20.62 -6.08 13.84
C GLN A 134 -21.33 -7.33 13.35
#